data_AF-A0A7C4ZPP5-F1
#
_entry.id   AF-A0A7C4ZPP5-F1
#
_cell.length_a   1.000
_cell.length_b   1.000
_cell.length_c   1.000
_cell.angle_alpha   90.00
_cell.angle_beta   90.00
_cell.angle_gamma   90.00
#
_symmetry.space_group_name_H-M   'P 1'
#
loop_
_entity.id
_entity.type
_entity.pdbx_description
1 polymer ?
#
loop_
_entity_poly.entity_id
_entity_poly.type
_entity_poly.pdbx_seq_one_letter_code
_entity_poly.pdbx_strand_id
1 'polypeptide(L)' 'MPNKQGSSPRRERNLERDQEILKYRAQGLSLQDIGRIYGISRERVRQILLKFAQTECTEGDKS' A
#
# COMPACT_ATOMS: atom_id res chain seq x y z
N MET A 1 -11.98 21.13 27.35
CA MET A 1 -12.59 20.35 26.25
C MET A 1 -11.46 19.75 25.43
N PRO A 2 -11.36 18.43 25.21
CA PRO A 2 -10.26 17.87 24.43
C PRO A 2 -10.40 18.32 22.98
N ASN A 3 -9.36 19.02 22.52
CA ASN A 3 -9.29 19.66 21.22
C ASN A 3 -9.26 18.57 20.13
N LYS A 4 -10.26 18.59 19.25
CA LYS A 4 -10.54 17.56 18.23
C LYS A 4 -9.67 17.75 16.98
N GLN A 5 -8.36 17.96 17.16
CA GLN A 5 -7.40 18.04 16.07
C GLN A 5 -6.90 16.63 15.73
N GLY A 6 -7.81 15.82 15.16
CA GLY A 6 -7.54 14.45 14.73
C GLY A 6 -7.00 14.37 13.31
N SER A 7 -6.06 15.23 12.90
CA SER A 7 -5.33 15.04 11.63
C SER A 7 -4.32 13.91 11.84
N SER A 8 -4.80 12.66 11.84
CA SER A 8 -4.01 11.47 12.17
C SER A 8 -2.86 11.29 11.15
N PRO A 9 -1.59 11.55 11.49
CA PRO A 9 -0.45 11.48 10.57
C PRO A 9 -0.05 10.03 10.23
N ARG A 10 -0.90 9.05 10.58
CA ARG A 10 -0.71 7.63 10.27
C ARG A 10 -1.09 7.29 8.83
N ARG A 11 -1.97 8.06 8.18
CA ARG A 11 -2.47 7.71 6.84
C ARG A 11 -1.50 8.11 5.73
N GLU A 12 -0.85 9.28 5.85
CA GLU A 12 0.03 9.83 4.81
C GLU A 12 1.35 9.05 4.67
N ARG A 13 1.99 8.68 5.79
CA ARG A 13 3.23 7.88 5.79
C ARG A 13 3.12 6.50 5.13
N ASN A 14 1.90 6.00 4.90
CA ASN A 14 1.71 4.71 4.27
C ASN A 14 1.73 4.76 2.74
N LEU A 15 1.50 5.92 2.10
CA LEU A 15 1.39 6.01 0.64
C LEU A 15 2.68 5.64 -0.09
N GLU A 16 3.84 6.11 0.38
CA GLU A 16 5.14 5.79 -0.22
C GLU A 16 5.45 4.29 -0.11
N ARG A 17 5.22 3.70 1.07
CA ARG A 17 5.37 2.25 1.29
C ARG A 17 4.42 1.44 0.42
N ASP A 18 3.18 1.90 0.29
CA ASP A 18 2.16 1.21 -0.47
C ASP A 18 2.52 1.17 -1.97
N GLN A 19 3.08 2.25 -2.53
CA GLN A 19 3.59 2.25 -3.90
C GLN A 19 4.80 1.34 -4.11
N GLU A 20 5.72 1.30 -3.15
CA GLU A 20 6.85 0.37 -3.21
C GLU A 20 6.38 -1.09 -3.21
N ILE A 21 5.36 -1.43 -2.43
CA ILE A 21 4.72 -2.76 -2.41
C ILE A 21 4.23 -3.18 -3.81
N LEU A 22 3.69 -2.25 -4.61
CA LEU A 22 3.31 -2.50 -6.01
C LEU A 22 4.52 -2.80 -6.90
N LYS A 23 5.62 -2.06 -6.76
CA LYS A 23 6.86 -2.32 -7.50
C LYS A 23 7.41 -3.72 -7.22
N TYR A 24 7.45 -4.12 -5.95
CA TYR A 24 7.89 -5.47 -5.58
C TYR A 24 6.97 -6.55 -6.15
N ARG A 25 5.66 -6.29 -6.21
CA ARG A 25 4.73 -7.21 -6.88
C ARG A 25 5.00 -7.33 -8.38
N ALA A 26 5.33 -6.22 -9.05
CA ALA A 26 5.70 -6.21 -10.46
C ALA A 26 7.03 -6.94 -10.73
N GLN A 27 7.95 -6.92 -9.77
CA GLN A 27 9.20 -7.70 -9.79
C GLN A 27 8.99 -9.22 -9.55
N GLY A 28 7.77 -9.65 -9.25
CA GLY A 28 7.44 -11.06 -9.02
C GLY A 28 7.61 -11.54 -7.58
N LEU A 29 7.81 -10.65 -6.61
CA LEU A 29 7.87 -11.05 -5.19
C LEU A 29 6.51 -11.54 -4.69
N SER A 30 6.56 -12.52 -3.79
CA SER A 30 5.37 -13.04 -3.13
C SER A 30 4.83 -12.03 -2.11
N LEU A 31 3.52 -12.06 -1.85
CA LEU A 31 2.89 -11.21 -0.83
C LEU A 31 3.47 -11.43 0.56
N GLN A 32 3.97 -12.65 0.82
CA GLN A 32 4.57 -13.00 2.10
C GLN A 32 5.97 -12.38 2.25
N ASP A 33 6.78 -12.38 1.20
CA ASP A 33 8.11 -11.75 1.20
C ASP A 33 8.00 -10.24 1.31
N ILE A 34 7.09 -9.64 0.55
CA ILE A 34 6.80 -8.20 0.65
C ILE A 34 6.36 -7.85 2.08
N GLY A 35 5.49 -8.66 2.68
CA GLY A 35 5.09 -8.49 4.07
C GLY A 35 6.26 -8.57 5.05
N ARG A 36 7.18 -9.52 4.86
CA ARG A 36 8.39 -9.68 5.69
C ARG A 36 9.32 -8.47 5.60
N ILE A 37 9.54 -7.92 4.40
CA ILE A 37 10.40 -6.74 4.17
C ILE A 37 9.86 -5.53 4.95
N TYR A 38 8.54 -5.33 4.93
CA TYR A 38 7.90 -4.16 5.55
C TYR A 38 7.40 -4.38 6.98
N GLY A 39 7.54 -5.60 7.52
CA GLY A 39 7.02 -5.97 8.83
C GLY A 39 5.49 -5.97 8.91
N ILE A 40 4.81 -6.24 7.79
CA ILE A 40 3.33 -6.30 7.71
C ILE A 40 2.85 -7.69 7.32
N SER A 41 1.64 -8.03 7.74
CA SER A 41 1.03 -9.32 7.39
C SER A 41 0.68 -9.39 5.90
N ARG A 42 0.68 -10.60 5.33
CA ARG A 42 0.22 -10.86 3.94
C ARG A 42 -1.16 -10.25 3.64
N GLU A 43 -2.07 -10.30 4.62
CA GLU A 43 -3.43 -9.77 4.49
C GLU A 43 -3.40 -8.26 4.35
N ARG A 44 -2.48 -7.59 5.05
CA ARG A 44 -2.28 -6.15 4.93
C ARG A 44 -1.77 -5.78 3.54
N VAL A 45 -0.79 -6.52 3.01
CA VAL A 45 -0.30 -6.36 1.64
C VAL A 45 -1.44 -6.51 0.63
N ARG A 46 -2.30 -7.52 0.81
CA ARG A 46 -3.48 -7.74 -0.05
C ARG A 46 -4.47 -6.56 -0.01
N GLN A 47 -4.78 -6.04 1.18
CA GLN A 47 -5.66 -4.87 1.33
C GLN A 47 -5.10 -3.63 0.63
N ILE A 48 -3.78 -3.43 0.71
CA ILE A 48 -3.09 -2.32 0.02
C ILE A 48 -3.26 -2.49 -1.49
N LEU A 49 -2.96 -3.67 -2.04
CA LEU A 49 -3.15 -3.95 -3.47
C LEU A 49 -4.60 -3.75 -3.92
N LEU A 50 -5.59 -4.16 -3.13
CA LEU A 50 -7.02 -3.94 -3.43
C LEU A 50 -7.40 -2.46 -3.42
N LYS A 51 -6.80 -1.66 -2.53
CA LYS A 51 -7.03 -0.21 -2.48
C LYS A 51 -6.47 0.48 -3.72
N PHE A 52 -5.29 0.07 -4.16
CA PHE A 52 -4.68 0.60 -5.39
C PHE A 52 -5.40 0.10 -6.64
N ALA A 53 -5.84 -1.15 -6.71
CA ALA A 53 -6.64 -1.64 -7.83
C ALA A 53 -7.96 -0.85 -8.03
N GLN A 54 -8.50 -0.22 -6.98
CA GLN A 54 -9.65 0.69 -7.08
C GLN A 54 -9.27 2.13 -7.44
N THR A 55 -8.00 2.50 -7.27
CA THR A 55 -7.48 3.84 -7.58
C THR A 55 -6.91 3.90 -9.00
N GLU A 56 -6.24 2.83 -9.44
CA GLU A 56 -5.61 2.65 -10.76
C GLU A 56 -6.62 2.15 -11.82
N CYS A 57 -7.84 2.70 -11.83
CA CYS A 57 -8.78 2.54 -12.97
C CYS A 57 -8.56 3.61 -14.05
N THR A 58 -7.48 4.40 -13.94
CA THR A 58 -6.99 5.35 -14.94
C THR A 58 -5.53 4.99 -15.20
N GLU A 59 -5.09 4.90 -16.46
CA GLU A 59 -3.72 4.55 -16.90
C GLU A 59 -3.45 3.02 -16.87
N GLY A 60 -3.88 2.24 -17.86
CA GLY A 60 -3.75 2.50 -19.29
C GLY A 60 -2.29 2.31 -19.72
N ASP A 61 -2.05 1.17 -20.37
CA ASP A 61 -0.92 0.90 -21.27
C ASP A 61 0.43 0.43 -20.69
N LYS A 62 0.55 -0.90 -20.64
CA LYS A 62 1.82 -1.58 -20.93
C LYS A 62 2.12 -1.46 -22.42
N SER A 63 3.33 -1.06 -22.79
CA SER A 63 4.08 -1.64 -23.94
C SER A 63 5.57 -1.38 -23.77
#